data_AF-A0A316NX05-F1
#
_entry.id   AF-A0A316NX05-F1
#
_cell.length_a   1.000
_cell.length_b   1.000
_cell.length_c   1.000
_cell.angle_alpha   90.00
_cell.angle_beta   90.00
_cell.angle_gamma   90.00
#
_symmetry.space_group_name_H-M   'P 1'
#
loop_
_entity.id
_entity.type
_entity.pdbx_description
1 polymer ?
#
loop_
_entity_poly.entity_id
_entity_poly.type
_entity_poly.pdbx_seq_one_letter_code
_entity_poly.pdbx_strand_id
1 'polypeptide(L)'
;MSQELFTWIPAYEAIADALLARKYNRGEILSVFAEITGDDERTNIDPFTFFTAFNRSMIEVDRRSAIETIMQRFGVDAPLPHDFIGIPCSNQEHWQYFDDSDQGVDDCWRLFETALEFADQGERDEETFTKFCELFDTVHKQDGITKARLTRTLYWMRPTFYLPFGEKSREYLHGQFGINTPIVMKGARYVRLLKEVAAVCDEPFFEIAARSYKAADDSAWWPYAIDYDPDMSIHQWITILENEELTTPEIIKVLKFIHENGDEITTEELANQFLHDREYYSSLLRTYARNVAREMERGNFKGSWWPIMFIGRNANEMDNRPGDYIWRMRPELVEALVALDKDEL
;
A
#
# COMPACT_ATOMS: atom_id res chain seq x y z
N MET A 1 -32.76 9.39 -6.40
CA MET A 1 -31.78 10.45 -6.64
C MET A 1 -30.43 9.75 -6.64
N SER A 2 -29.64 9.88 -7.71
CA SER A 2 -28.27 9.33 -7.71
C SER A 2 -27.49 9.99 -6.58
N GLN A 3 -26.88 9.20 -5.71
CA GLN A 3 -26.02 9.72 -4.65
C GLN A 3 -24.82 10.41 -5.30
N GLU A 4 -24.50 11.62 -4.86
CA GLU A 4 -23.29 12.32 -5.28
C GLU A 4 -22.07 11.50 -4.82
N LEU A 5 -21.07 11.33 -5.68
CA LEU A 5 -19.87 10.53 -5.39
C LEU A 5 -18.65 11.45 -5.37
N PHE A 6 -17.59 11.03 -4.66
CA PHE A 6 -16.33 11.77 -4.54
C PHE A 6 -16.47 13.12 -3.82
N THR A 7 -17.41 13.22 -2.88
CA THR A 7 -17.71 14.44 -2.12
C THR A 7 -16.57 14.89 -1.20
N TRP A 8 -15.55 14.05 -1.02
CA TRP A 8 -14.33 14.40 -0.30
C TRP A 8 -13.41 15.34 -1.07
N ILE A 9 -13.46 15.37 -2.41
CA ILE A 9 -12.50 16.11 -3.23
C ILE A 9 -12.48 17.61 -2.88
N PRO A 10 -13.62 18.34 -2.85
CA PRO A 10 -13.61 19.78 -2.56
C PRO A 10 -13.04 20.10 -1.16
N ALA A 11 -13.34 19.27 -0.17
CA ALA A 11 -12.83 19.44 1.18
C ALA A 11 -11.32 19.21 1.25
N TYR A 12 -10.80 18.19 0.59
CA TYR A 12 -9.37 17.86 0.61
C TYR A 12 -8.53 18.92 -0.11
N GLU A 13 -8.97 19.40 -1.26
CA GLU A 13 -8.28 20.47 -2.00
C GLU A 13 -8.25 21.76 -1.18
N ALA A 14 -9.38 22.15 -0.57
CA ALA A 14 -9.47 23.34 0.27
C ALA A 14 -8.66 23.21 1.59
N ILE A 15 -8.59 22.00 2.18
CA ILE A 15 -7.70 21.72 3.31
C ILE A 15 -6.23 21.87 2.91
N ALA A 16 -5.84 21.41 1.71
CA ALA A 16 -4.47 21.56 1.23
C ALA A 16 -4.07 23.05 1.11
N ASP A 17 -4.97 23.87 0.56
CA ASP A 17 -4.75 25.32 0.42
C ASP A 17 -4.65 26.01 1.78
N ALA A 18 -5.56 25.67 2.69
CA ALA A 18 -5.58 26.20 4.04
C ALA A 18 -4.37 25.76 4.88
N LEU A 19 -3.84 24.57 4.61
CA LEU A 19 -2.61 24.06 5.23
C LEU A 19 -1.39 24.81 4.70
N LEU A 20 -1.30 25.07 3.38
CA LEU A 20 -0.22 25.86 2.79
C LEU A 20 -0.16 27.26 3.38
N ALA A 21 -1.33 27.91 3.53
CA ALA A 21 -1.44 29.24 4.14
C ALA A 21 -0.88 29.30 5.58
N ARG A 22 -0.74 28.14 6.24
CA ARG A 22 -0.24 27.97 7.60
C ARG A 22 1.18 27.41 7.68
N LYS A 23 1.89 27.26 6.55
CA LYS A 23 3.28 26.75 6.49
C LYS A 23 4.23 27.35 7.55
N TYR A 24 4.08 28.64 7.83
CA TYR A 24 4.89 29.37 8.82
C TYR A 24 4.25 29.47 10.21
N ASN A 25 3.02 28.96 10.39
CA ASN A 25 2.32 28.85 11.67
C ASN A 25 2.17 27.37 12.08
N ARG A 26 3.31 26.66 12.19
CA ARG A 26 3.32 25.22 12.52
C ARG A 26 2.66 24.89 13.86
N GLY A 27 2.63 25.83 14.82
CA GLY A 27 1.96 25.63 16.11
C GLY A 27 0.45 25.43 15.98
N GLU A 28 -0.21 26.14 15.05
CA GLU A 28 -1.63 25.92 14.76
C GLU A 28 -1.87 24.54 14.14
N ILE A 29 -1.00 24.12 13.22
CA ILE A 29 -1.07 22.81 12.57
C ILE A 29 -0.89 21.69 13.60
N LEU A 30 0.10 21.80 14.48
CA LEU A 30 0.35 20.86 15.57
C LEU A 30 -0.82 20.78 16.54
N SER A 31 -1.43 21.92 16.89
CA SER A 31 -2.62 21.94 17.75
C SER A 31 -3.80 21.18 17.14
N VAL A 32 -4.04 21.33 15.84
CA VAL A 32 -5.10 20.57 15.14
C VAL A 32 -4.72 19.10 15.02
N PHE A 33 -3.46 18.80 14.72
CA PHE A 33 -2.95 17.43 14.65
C PHE A 33 -3.14 16.69 15.97
N ALA A 34 -2.80 17.32 17.10
CA ALA A 34 -3.00 16.77 18.43
C ALA A 34 -4.49 16.54 18.74
N GLU A 35 -5.38 17.45 18.31
CA GLU A 35 -6.82 17.31 18.52
C GLU A 35 -7.40 16.09 17.78
N ILE A 36 -6.95 15.82 16.54
CA ILE A 36 -7.48 14.71 15.73
C ILE A 36 -6.77 13.37 15.99
N THR A 37 -5.55 13.37 16.52
CA THR A 37 -4.75 12.13 16.72
C THR A 37 -4.50 11.78 18.18
N GLY A 38 -4.59 12.74 19.10
CA GLY A 38 -4.14 12.60 20.48
C GLY A 38 -2.63 12.75 20.70
N ASP A 39 -1.83 12.96 19.65
CA ASP A 39 -0.38 13.18 19.77
C ASP A 39 -0.05 14.66 19.99
N ASP A 40 0.26 15.01 21.24
CA ASP A 40 0.68 16.35 21.66
C ASP A 40 2.19 16.48 21.95
N GLU A 41 2.97 15.41 21.76
CA GLU A 41 4.42 15.40 22.03
C GLU A 41 5.22 15.98 20.85
N ARG A 42 4.64 16.01 19.65
CA ARG A 42 5.30 16.44 18.43
C ARG A 42 5.55 17.96 18.43
N THR A 43 6.79 18.33 18.11
CA THR A 43 7.24 19.74 18.06
C THR A 43 7.36 20.31 16.64
N ASN A 44 7.36 19.47 15.62
CA ASN A 44 7.46 19.85 14.21
C ASN A 44 6.64 18.88 13.33
N ILE A 45 6.05 19.38 12.24
CA ILE A 45 5.18 18.59 11.37
C ILE A 45 5.28 19.01 9.91
N ASP A 46 5.38 18.01 9.04
CA ASP A 46 5.29 18.16 7.61
C ASP A 46 3.84 17.95 7.12
N PRO A 47 3.49 18.48 5.93
CA PRO A 47 2.11 18.43 5.46
C PRO A 47 1.67 17.01 5.08
N PHE A 48 2.59 16.11 4.70
CA PHE A 48 2.24 14.75 4.31
C PHE A 48 1.91 13.86 5.52
N THR A 49 2.61 14.06 6.64
CA THR A 49 2.25 13.51 7.95
C THR A 49 0.88 14.02 8.39
N PHE A 50 0.61 15.32 8.25
CA PHE A 50 -0.70 15.89 8.58
C PHE A 50 -1.83 15.24 7.78
N PHE A 51 -1.69 15.12 6.45
CA PHE A 51 -2.66 14.41 5.61
C PHE A 51 -2.81 12.93 5.97
N THR A 52 -1.73 12.28 6.40
CA THR A 52 -1.77 10.89 6.84
C THR A 52 -2.64 10.72 8.09
N ALA A 53 -2.75 11.74 8.96
CA ALA A 53 -3.50 11.68 10.23
C ALA A 53 -4.96 11.26 10.07
N PHE A 54 -5.67 11.85 9.10
CA PHE A 54 -7.10 11.59 8.86
C PHE A 54 -7.34 10.59 7.70
N ASN A 55 -6.28 10.16 7.01
CA ASN A 55 -6.32 9.12 5.96
C ASN A 55 -5.83 7.75 6.44
N ARG A 56 -5.71 7.55 7.75
CA ARG A 56 -5.48 6.22 8.35
C ARG A 56 -6.68 5.31 8.00
N SER A 57 -6.50 3.99 8.09
CA SER A 57 -7.61 3.03 8.15
C SER A 57 -8.39 3.25 9.45
N MET A 58 -9.09 4.37 9.50
CA MET A 58 -10.04 4.80 10.51
C MET A 58 -11.41 4.29 10.09
N ILE A 59 -12.28 4.02 11.05
CA ILE A 59 -13.71 3.88 10.78
C ILE A 59 -14.14 5.18 10.07
N GLU A 60 -14.95 5.10 9.01
CA GLU A 60 -15.33 6.28 8.20
C GLU A 60 -15.88 7.45 9.04
N VAL A 61 -16.54 7.12 10.16
CA VAL A 61 -17.05 8.05 11.17
C VAL A 61 -15.93 8.90 11.76
N ASP A 62 -14.77 8.31 12.07
CA ASP A 62 -13.64 9.02 12.67
C ASP A 62 -12.95 9.93 11.64
N ARG A 63 -12.90 9.51 10.35
CA ARG A 63 -12.35 10.34 9.28
C ARG A 63 -13.18 11.61 9.05
N ARG A 64 -14.50 11.46 8.97
CA ARG A 64 -15.41 12.60 8.77
C ARG A 64 -15.30 13.59 9.94
N SER A 65 -15.24 13.09 11.17
CA SER A 65 -15.05 13.93 12.36
C SER A 65 -13.72 14.69 12.32
N ALA A 66 -12.62 14.02 11.95
CA ALA A 66 -11.32 14.69 11.82
C ALA A 66 -11.34 15.80 10.76
N ILE A 67 -11.95 15.55 9.59
CA ILE A 67 -12.10 16.54 8.53
C ILE A 67 -12.93 17.73 9.01
N GLU A 68 -14.05 17.48 9.70
CA GLU A 68 -14.89 18.54 10.27
C GLU A 68 -14.10 19.42 11.25
N THR A 69 -13.34 18.82 12.17
CA THR A 69 -12.44 19.55 13.08
C THR A 69 -11.42 20.38 12.31
N ILE A 70 -10.73 19.80 11.32
CA ILE A 70 -9.74 20.52 10.50
C ILE A 70 -10.39 21.71 9.81
N MET A 71 -11.55 21.51 9.16
CA MET A 71 -12.23 22.57 8.42
C MET A 71 -12.66 23.72 9.34
N GLN A 72 -13.20 23.42 10.53
CA GLN A 72 -13.57 24.43 11.52
C GLN A 72 -12.35 25.21 12.02
N ARG A 73 -11.27 24.51 12.37
CA ARG A 73 -10.04 25.11 12.91
C ARG A 73 -9.30 25.92 11.85
N PHE A 74 -9.30 25.47 10.60
CA PHE A 74 -8.62 26.15 9.50
C PHE A 74 -9.49 27.19 8.78
N GLY A 75 -10.78 27.26 9.09
CA GLY A 75 -11.72 28.18 8.42
C GLY A 75 -11.95 27.81 6.96
N VAL A 76 -11.98 26.51 6.65
CA VAL A 76 -12.22 25.99 5.30
C VAL A 76 -13.70 26.06 4.98
N ASP A 77 -14.05 26.80 3.93
CA ASP A 77 -15.41 26.90 3.39
C ASP A 77 -15.58 25.92 2.22
N ALA A 78 -15.90 24.67 2.54
CA ALA A 78 -16.21 23.61 1.57
C ALA A 78 -17.31 22.68 2.13
N PRO A 79 -18.03 21.92 1.29
CA PRO A 79 -18.99 20.93 1.77
C PRO A 79 -18.31 19.84 2.60
N LEU A 80 -18.91 19.46 3.73
CA LEU A 80 -18.42 18.35 4.54
C LEU A 80 -18.65 17.02 3.79
N PRO A 81 -17.63 16.15 3.63
CA PRO A 81 -17.76 14.92 2.85
C PRO A 81 -18.77 13.94 3.47
N HIS A 82 -19.42 13.17 2.60
CA HIS A 82 -20.31 12.06 3.01
C HIS A 82 -19.96 10.73 2.33
N ASP A 83 -18.91 10.68 1.51
CA ASP A 83 -18.29 9.47 0.99
C ASP A 83 -16.77 9.64 0.95
N PHE A 84 -16.05 8.52 0.92
CA PHE A 84 -14.58 8.48 0.84
C PHE A 84 -14.09 7.57 -0.29
N ILE A 85 -14.88 7.45 -1.35
CA ILE A 85 -14.65 6.52 -2.45
C ILE A 85 -13.34 6.90 -3.17
N GLY A 86 -12.48 5.90 -3.41
CA GLY A 86 -11.23 6.08 -4.14
C GLY A 86 -10.11 6.75 -3.35
N ILE A 87 -10.26 6.92 -2.03
CA ILE A 87 -9.17 7.36 -1.16
C ILE A 87 -8.29 6.15 -0.77
N PRO A 88 -7.00 6.11 -1.18
CA PRO A 88 -6.05 5.17 -0.60
C PRO A 88 -5.85 5.41 0.89
N CYS A 89 -6.11 4.40 1.71
CA CYS A 89 -5.84 4.45 3.15
C CYS A 89 -4.38 4.11 3.47
N SER A 90 -3.87 4.64 4.58
CA SER A 90 -2.61 4.17 5.18
C SER A 90 -2.87 3.02 6.15
N ASN A 91 -2.04 1.98 6.04
CA ASN A 91 -2.03 0.80 6.92
C ASN A 91 -1.64 1.17 8.36
N GLN A 92 -2.32 0.56 9.34
CA GLN A 92 -2.18 0.88 10.77
C GLN A 92 -0.80 0.50 11.35
N GLU A 93 -0.18 -0.57 10.87
CA GLU A 93 1.11 -1.09 11.39
C GLU A 93 2.34 -0.29 10.95
N HIS A 94 2.22 0.55 9.93
CA HIS A 94 3.32 1.32 9.34
C HIS A 94 3.04 2.83 9.40
N TRP A 95 2.46 3.30 10.50
CA TRP A 95 2.21 4.71 10.79
C TRP A 95 3.52 5.50 11.03
N GLN A 96 4.52 5.31 10.17
CA GLN A 96 5.73 6.11 10.24
C GLN A 96 5.39 7.51 9.74
N TYR A 97 5.88 8.49 10.48
CA TYR A 97 5.98 9.86 10.02
C TYR A 97 6.74 9.92 8.69
N PHE A 98 6.60 11.03 7.97
CA PHE A 98 7.67 11.40 7.07
C PHE A 98 8.93 11.72 7.89
N ASP A 99 10.06 11.92 7.22
CA ASP A 99 11.33 12.25 7.88
C ASP A 99 11.12 13.36 8.92
N ASP A 100 11.39 13.04 10.18
CA ASP A 100 11.14 13.91 11.33
C ASP A 100 12.32 14.85 11.61
N SER A 101 13.40 14.76 10.82
CA SER A 101 14.46 15.76 10.83
C SER A 101 13.94 17.10 10.32
N ASP A 102 14.48 18.20 10.85
CA ASP A 102 14.06 19.54 10.43
C ASP A 102 14.22 19.76 8.92
N GLN A 103 15.31 19.26 8.34
CA GLN A 103 15.55 19.31 6.91
C GLN A 103 14.54 18.47 6.13
N GLY A 104 14.22 17.27 6.62
CA GLY A 104 13.23 16.38 6.01
C GLY A 104 11.83 17.00 5.96
N VAL A 105 11.42 17.62 7.07
CA VAL A 105 10.17 18.38 7.19
C VAL A 105 10.15 19.57 6.23
N ASP A 106 11.24 20.34 6.16
CA ASP A 106 11.33 21.50 5.28
C ASP A 106 11.28 21.10 3.80
N ASP A 107 11.94 20.01 3.41
CA ASP A 107 11.87 19.47 2.05
C ASP A 107 10.47 18.98 1.69
N CYS A 108 9.75 18.38 2.64
CA CYS A 108 8.34 18.02 2.46
C CYS A 108 7.45 19.25 2.25
N TRP A 109 7.66 20.34 3.03
CA TRP A 109 6.94 21.60 2.82
C TRP A 109 7.24 22.25 1.47
N ARG A 110 8.50 22.21 1.01
CA ARG A 110 8.90 22.71 -0.31
C ARG A 110 8.25 21.91 -1.43
N LEU A 111 8.23 20.58 -1.31
CA LEU A 111 7.55 19.71 -2.27
C LEU A 111 6.05 19.97 -2.28
N PHE A 112 5.43 20.08 -1.11
CA PHE A 112 3.99 20.35 -0.97
C PHE A 112 3.58 21.63 -1.70
N GLU A 113 4.23 22.75 -1.40
CA GLU A 113 3.99 24.03 -2.08
C GLU A 113 4.17 23.93 -3.60
N THR A 114 5.29 23.33 -4.03
CA THR A 114 5.61 23.19 -5.46
C THR A 114 4.63 22.25 -6.18
N ALA A 115 4.13 21.21 -5.51
CA ALA A 115 3.17 20.27 -6.07
C ALA A 115 1.78 20.90 -6.25
N LEU A 116 1.34 21.71 -5.28
CA LEU A 116 0.09 22.48 -5.42
C LEU A 116 0.21 23.46 -6.59
N GLU A 117 1.30 24.22 -6.65
CA GLU A 117 1.59 25.15 -7.74
C GLU A 117 1.60 24.44 -9.11
N PHE A 118 2.27 23.29 -9.20
CA PHE A 118 2.36 22.50 -10.42
C PHE A 118 1.00 21.98 -10.91
N ALA A 119 0.15 21.52 -9.98
CA ALA A 119 -1.19 21.04 -10.31
C ALA A 119 -2.11 22.18 -10.78
N ASP A 120 -2.02 23.35 -10.16
CA ASP A 120 -2.92 24.49 -10.43
C ASP A 120 -2.54 25.24 -11.71
N GLN A 121 -1.24 25.37 -12.01
CA GLN A 121 -0.76 26.04 -13.23
C GLN A 121 -0.74 25.11 -14.45
N GLY A 122 -0.68 23.80 -14.20
CA GLY A 122 -0.42 22.75 -15.18
C GLY A 122 1.04 22.75 -15.63
N GLU A 123 1.38 21.81 -16.52
CA GLU A 123 2.77 21.56 -16.97
C GLU A 123 3.38 22.65 -17.88
N ARG A 124 2.77 23.83 -17.95
CA ARG A 124 3.18 24.90 -18.86
C ARG A 124 4.40 25.66 -18.36
N ASP A 125 4.75 25.52 -17.09
CA ASP A 125 5.94 26.13 -16.51
C ASP A 125 7.07 25.11 -16.31
N GLU A 126 8.12 25.28 -17.10
CA GLU A 126 9.32 24.43 -17.08
C GLU A 126 10.10 24.59 -15.77
N GLU A 127 10.04 25.77 -15.14
CA GLU A 127 10.71 26.03 -13.85
C GLU A 127 10.03 25.24 -12.72
N THR A 128 8.72 25.37 -12.59
CA THR A 128 7.92 24.61 -11.61
C THR A 128 8.02 23.10 -11.85
N PHE A 129 8.01 22.64 -13.12
CA PHE A 129 8.23 21.22 -13.44
C PHE A 129 9.59 20.71 -12.97
N THR A 130 10.65 21.47 -13.24
CA THR A 130 12.03 21.11 -12.84
C THR A 130 12.13 21.04 -11.32
N LYS A 131 11.63 22.07 -10.63
CA LYS A 131 11.62 22.14 -9.16
C LYS A 131 10.80 21.01 -8.54
N PHE A 132 9.65 20.68 -9.11
CA PHE A 132 8.84 19.53 -8.69
C PHE A 132 9.63 18.24 -8.80
N CYS A 133 10.31 18.01 -9.92
CA CYS A 133 11.09 16.79 -10.14
C CYS A 133 12.24 16.64 -9.13
N GLU A 134 12.98 17.73 -8.87
CA GLU A 134 14.08 17.74 -7.92
C GLU A 134 13.62 17.49 -6.47
N LEU A 135 12.53 18.15 -6.06
CA LEU A 135 11.97 18.00 -4.72
C LEU A 135 11.33 16.62 -4.52
N PHE A 136 10.63 16.10 -5.53
CA PHE A 136 10.09 14.74 -5.50
C PHE A 136 11.22 13.73 -5.25
N ASP A 137 12.31 13.86 -6.01
CA ASP A 137 13.48 13.00 -5.88
C ASP A 137 14.20 13.14 -4.54
N THR A 138 14.19 14.34 -3.96
CA THR A 138 14.79 14.64 -2.66
C THR A 138 13.99 13.99 -1.54
N VAL A 139 12.68 14.21 -1.51
CA VAL A 139 11.78 13.61 -0.50
C VAL A 139 11.73 12.08 -0.64
N HIS A 140 11.72 11.54 -1.86
CA HIS A 140 11.70 10.08 -2.06
C HIS A 140 13.01 9.37 -1.64
N LYS A 141 14.11 10.10 -1.44
CA LYS A 141 15.37 9.54 -0.90
C LYS A 141 15.41 9.49 0.63
N GLN A 142 14.49 10.18 1.30
CA GLN A 142 14.41 10.15 2.75
C GLN A 142 14.06 8.74 3.25
N ASP A 143 14.52 8.41 4.45
CA ASP A 143 14.35 7.06 4.99
C ASP A 143 12.88 6.71 5.19
N GLY A 144 12.50 5.47 4.89
CA GLY A 144 11.12 4.98 4.99
C GLY A 144 10.11 5.57 3.98
N ILE A 145 10.50 6.50 3.10
CA ILE A 145 9.60 7.07 2.09
C ILE A 145 9.56 6.20 0.84
N THR A 146 8.41 5.56 0.61
CA THR A 146 8.18 4.76 -0.60
C THR A 146 7.43 5.56 -1.67
N LYS A 147 7.57 5.18 -2.95
CA LYS A 147 6.76 5.78 -4.04
C LYS A 147 5.26 5.73 -3.78
N ALA A 148 4.77 4.68 -3.13
CA ALA A 148 3.36 4.53 -2.82
C ALA A 148 2.91 5.56 -1.78
N ARG A 149 3.72 5.79 -0.73
CA ARG A 149 3.46 6.85 0.26
C ARG A 149 3.45 8.23 -0.37
N LEU A 150 4.48 8.52 -1.19
CA LEU A 150 4.65 9.83 -1.79
C LEU A 150 3.58 10.16 -2.83
N THR A 151 3.31 9.26 -3.78
CA THR A 151 2.30 9.51 -4.82
C THR A 151 0.88 9.53 -4.26
N ARG A 152 0.63 8.80 -3.17
CA ARG A 152 -0.61 8.85 -2.42
C ARG A 152 -0.84 10.21 -1.76
N THR A 153 0.18 10.78 -1.11
CA THR A 153 0.03 12.10 -0.49
C THR A 153 -0.18 13.19 -1.54
N LEU A 154 0.51 13.11 -2.69
CA LEU A 154 0.22 13.96 -3.85
C LEU A 154 -1.24 13.87 -4.30
N TYR A 155 -1.74 12.63 -4.45
CA TYR A 155 -3.13 12.39 -4.85
C TYR A 155 -4.15 12.98 -3.86
N TRP A 156 -3.96 12.85 -2.55
CA TRP A 156 -4.90 13.40 -1.57
C TRP A 156 -5.11 14.91 -1.72
N MET A 157 -4.08 15.65 -2.11
CA MET A 157 -4.12 17.12 -2.14
C MET A 157 -4.72 17.68 -3.43
N ARG A 158 -4.55 16.98 -4.54
CA ARG A 158 -5.02 17.34 -5.89
C ARG A 158 -5.41 16.08 -6.68
N PRO A 159 -6.53 15.44 -6.36
CA PRO A 159 -6.94 14.15 -6.93
C PRO A 159 -7.41 14.23 -8.38
N THR A 160 -7.65 15.45 -8.87
CA THR A 160 -7.94 15.75 -10.27
C THR A 160 -6.68 15.75 -11.15
N PHE A 161 -5.49 15.95 -10.54
CA PHE A 161 -4.23 16.11 -11.26
C PHE A 161 -3.21 14.99 -11.00
N TYR A 162 -3.20 14.41 -9.80
CA TYR A 162 -2.29 13.33 -9.43
C TYR A 162 -2.99 11.97 -9.41
N LEU A 163 -2.22 10.88 -9.50
CA LEU A 163 -2.72 9.51 -9.40
C LEU A 163 -1.83 8.74 -8.41
N PRO A 164 -2.40 7.99 -7.44
CA PRO A 164 -1.59 7.23 -6.51
C PRO A 164 -1.03 6.00 -7.24
N PHE A 165 0.24 5.66 -7.01
CA PHE A 165 0.88 4.44 -7.54
C PHE A 165 1.21 3.44 -6.42
N GLY A 166 0.15 3.03 -5.72
CA GLY A 166 0.16 1.90 -4.79
C GLY A 166 0.01 0.56 -5.52
N GLU A 167 -0.02 -0.54 -4.78
CA GLU A 167 -0.20 -1.91 -5.31
C GLU A 167 -1.44 -2.01 -6.21
N LYS A 168 -2.62 -1.74 -5.64
CA LYS A 168 -3.93 -1.79 -6.32
C LYS A 168 -3.99 -0.99 -7.62
N SER A 169 -3.49 0.25 -7.64
CA SER A 169 -3.51 1.09 -8.83
C SER A 169 -2.51 0.67 -9.90
N ARG A 170 -1.31 0.22 -9.50
CA ARG A 170 -0.31 -0.33 -10.45
C ARG A 170 -0.85 -1.56 -11.16
N GLU A 171 -1.53 -2.44 -10.43
CA GLU A 171 -2.12 -3.67 -10.95
C GLU A 171 -3.28 -3.41 -11.88
N TYR A 172 -4.21 -2.54 -11.47
CA TYR A 172 -5.33 -2.13 -12.32
C TYR A 172 -4.84 -1.54 -13.64
N LEU A 173 -3.84 -0.63 -13.59
CA LEU A 173 -3.31 0.01 -14.78
C LEU A 173 -2.56 -0.96 -15.71
N HIS A 174 -1.83 -1.93 -15.15
CA HIS A 174 -1.21 -2.98 -15.93
C HIS A 174 -2.26 -3.91 -16.57
N GLY A 175 -3.23 -4.39 -15.79
CA GLY A 175 -4.24 -5.34 -16.26
C GLY A 175 -5.21 -4.74 -17.29
N GLN A 176 -5.63 -3.49 -17.11
CA GLN A 176 -6.59 -2.85 -18.01
C GLN A 176 -5.92 -2.17 -19.21
N PHE A 177 -4.72 -1.62 -19.03
CA PHE A 177 -4.10 -0.74 -20.04
C PHE A 177 -2.67 -1.15 -20.43
N GLY A 178 -2.11 -2.21 -19.84
CA GLY A 178 -0.73 -2.63 -20.12
C GLY A 178 0.34 -1.67 -19.60
N ILE A 179 -0.02 -0.74 -18.70
CA ILE A 179 0.91 0.28 -18.20
C ILE A 179 1.80 -0.30 -17.10
N ASN A 180 3.11 -0.29 -17.34
CA ASN A 180 4.11 -0.75 -16.38
C ASN A 180 4.66 0.40 -15.54
N THR A 181 4.61 0.23 -14.22
CA THR A 181 5.14 1.20 -13.26
C THR A 181 6.54 0.81 -12.79
N PRO A 182 7.52 1.72 -12.76
CA PRO A 182 8.88 1.40 -12.36
C PRO A 182 8.97 1.06 -10.87
N ILE A 183 9.99 0.26 -10.48
CA ILE A 183 10.27 -0.05 -9.06
C ILE A 183 10.64 1.23 -8.32
N VAL A 184 11.60 2.00 -8.83
CA VAL A 184 11.98 3.33 -8.34
C VAL A 184 11.22 4.40 -9.12
N MET A 185 10.50 5.26 -8.40
CA MET A 185 9.81 6.40 -9.00
C MET A 185 10.66 7.66 -8.88
N LYS A 186 10.91 8.31 -10.01
CA LYS A 186 11.57 9.62 -10.10
C LYS A 186 10.54 10.66 -10.52
N GLY A 187 10.70 11.92 -10.11
CA GLY A 187 9.68 12.95 -10.37
C GLY A 187 9.30 13.07 -11.85
N ALA A 188 10.30 13.14 -12.74
CA ALA A 188 10.07 13.18 -14.18
C ALA A 188 9.37 11.92 -14.73
N ARG A 189 9.68 10.74 -14.16
CA ARG A 189 9.04 9.48 -14.57
C ARG A 189 7.59 9.40 -14.04
N TYR A 190 7.32 9.93 -12.86
CA TYR A 190 5.97 10.03 -12.30
C TYR A 190 5.06 10.87 -13.19
N VAL A 191 5.48 12.10 -13.54
CA VAL A 191 4.71 12.97 -14.44
C VAL A 191 4.50 12.34 -15.81
N ARG A 192 5.55 11.71 -16.38
CA ARG A 192 5.41 10.97 -17.64
C ARG A 192 4.39 9.83 -17.54
N LEU A 193 4.33 9.14 -16.41
CA LEU A 193 3.38 8.05 -16.20
C LEU A 193 1.93 8.57 -16.10
N LEU A 194 1.71 9.73 -15.47
CA LEU A 194 0.39 10.39 -15.48
C LEU A 194 -0.08 10.65 -16.92
N LYS A 195 0.81 11.14 -17.79
CA LYS A 195 0.52 11.33 -19.23
C LYS A 195 0.23 10.02 -19.95
N GLU A 196 1.03 8.98 -19.68
CA GLU A 196 0.82 7.65 -20.27
C GLU A 196 -0.58 7.11 -19.90
N VAL A 197 -1.04 7.29 -18.66
CA VAL A 197 -2.39 6.94 -18.21
C VAL A 197 -3.45 7.79 -18.90
N ALA A 198 -3.31 9.12 -18.86
CA ALA A 198 -4.27 10.05 -19.46
C ALA A 198 -4.40 9.90 -20.99
N ALA A 199 -3.38 9.34 -21.66
CA ALA A 199 -3.42 9.08 -23.10
C ALA A 199 -4.22 7.83 -23.49
N VAL A 200 -4.48 6.92 -22.55
CA VAL A 200 -5.18 5.64 -22.81
C VAL A 200 -6.46 5.48 -21.99
N CYS A 201 -6.73 6.40 -21.06
CA CYS A 201 -7.91 6.42 -20.22
C CYS A 201 -8.48 7.83 -20.16
N ASP A 202 -9.70 8.01 -20.67
CA ASP A 202 -10.39 9.31 -20.71
C ASP A 202 -11.00 9.72 -19.35
N GLU A 203 -10.93 8.82 -18.36
CA GLU A 203 -11.48 9.05 -17.03
C GLU A 203 -10.54 9.91 -16.17
N PRO A 204 -11.09 10.74 -15.28
CA PRO A 204 -10.27 11.49 -14.35
C PRO A 204 -9.58 10.55 -13.35
N PHE A 205 -8.41 10.97 -12.84
CA PHE A 205 -7.59 10.12 -11.97
C PHE A 205 -8.30 9.65 -10.70
N PHE A 206 -9.24 10.43 -10.14
CA PHE A 206 -10.01 9.99 -8.99
C PHE A 206 -10.98 8.82 -9.30
N GLU A 207 -11.51 8.74 -10.52
CA GLU A 207 -12.32 7.59 -10.95
C GLU A 207 -11.45 6.37 -11.21
N ILE A 208 -10.28 6.56 -11.86
CA ILE A 208 -9.30 5.48 -12.05
C ILE A 208 -8.86 4.92 -10.69
N ALA A 209 -8.55 5.80 -9.74
CA ALA A 209 -8.23 5.40 -8.38
C ALA A 209 -9.38 4.58 -7.79
N ALA A 210 -10.61 5.10 -7.77
CA ALA A 210 -11.77 4.38 -7.24
C ALA A 210 -11.99 3.00 -7.87
N ARG A 211 -11.84 2.87 -9.18
CA ARG A 211 -11.93 1.58 -9.88
C ARG A 211 -10.80 0.66 -9.51
N SER A 212 -9.58 1.16 -9.36
CA SER A 212 -8.46 0.33 -8.94
C SER A 212 -8.62 -0.20 -7.52
N TYR A 213 -9.19 0.59 -6.60
CA TYR A 213 -9.52 0.11 -5.25
C TYR A 213 -10.68 -0.88 -5.27
N LYS A 214 -11.75 -0.58 -6.00
CA LYS A 214 -12.89 -1.48 -6.18
C LYS A 214 -12.50 -2.80 -6.85
N ALA A 215 -11.69 -2.75 -7.91
CA ALA A 215 -11.23 -3.95 -8.61
C ALA A 215 -10.38 -4.85 -7.70
N ALA A 216 -9.55 -4.28 -6.83
CA ALA A 216 -8.81 -5.05 -5.83
C ALA A 216 -9.74 -5.67 -4.78
N ASP A 217 -10.87 -5.03 -4.48
CA ASP A 217 -11.87 -5.55 -3.55
C ASP A 217 -12.80 -6.59 -4.22
N ASP A 218 -13.07 -6.46 -5.52
CA ASP A 218 -13.95 -7.34 -6.30
C ASP A 218 -13.23 -8.56 -6.90
N SER A 219 -11.90 -8.53 -7.05
CA SER A 219 -11.14 -9.58 -7.73
C SER A 219 -10.49 -10.57 -6.75
N ALA A 220 -10.62 -11.87 -7.04
CA ALA A 220 -9.79 -12.94 -6.48
C ALA A 220 -8.37 -12.92 -7.07
N TRP A 221 -7.79 -11.72 -7.20
CA TRP A 221 -6.58 -11.45 -7.97
C TRP A 221 -5.33 -11.84 -7.18
N TRP A 222 -4.40 -12.52 -7.85
CA TRP A 222 -3.13 -12.95 -7.28
C TRP A 222 -1.94 -12.20 -7.91
N PRO A 223 -0.94 -11.79 -7.11
CA PRO A 223 0.32 -11.29 -7.65
C PRO A 223 0.95 -12.28 -8.64
N TYR A 224 1.59 -11.76 -9.70
CA TYR A 224 2.29 -12.62 -10.65
C TYR A 224 3.49 -13.29 -9.98
N ALA A 225 3.60 -14.61 -10.10
CA ALA A 225 4.67 -15.40 -9.47
C ALA A 225 6.08 -14.90 -9.81
N ILE A 226 6.25 -14.33 -11.03
CA ILE A 226 7.52 -13.82 -11.55
C ILE A 226 8.00 -12.52 -10.90
N ASP A 227 7.08 -11.68 -10.39
CA ASP A 227 7.43 -10.43 -9.69
C ASP A 227 8.09 -10.69 -8.32
N TYR A 228 8.00 -11.95 -7.86
CA TYR A 228 8.45 -12.44 -6.57
C TYR A 228 9.27 -13.73 -6.73
N ASP A 229 9.84 -14.02 -7.90
CA ASP A 229 10.52 -15.29 -8.18
C ASP A 229 11.66 -15.55 -7.17
N PRO A 230 11.55 -16.60 -6.34
CA PRO A 230 12.56 -16.91 -5.35
C PRO A 230 13.79 -17.63 -5.91
N ASP A 231 13.84 -17.89 -7.24
CA ASP A 231 14.86 -18.70 -7.89
C ASP A 231 14.95 -20.09 -7.22
N MET A 232 13.80 -20.72 -7.02
CA MET A 232 13.69 -22.06 -6.45
C MET A 232 13.18 -23.03 -7.52
N SER A 233 13.91 -24.13 -7.71
CA SER A 233 13.49 -25.25 -8.56
C SER A 233 12.78 -26.32 -7.75
N ILE A 234 12.01 -27.18 -8.44
CA ILE A 234 11.34 -28.35 -7.85
C ILE A 234 12.35 -29.25 -7.13
N HIS A 235 13.53 -29.49 -7.71
CA HIS A 235 14.56 -30.33 -7.09
C HIS A 235 15.09 -29.75 -5.77
N GLN A 236 15.31 -28.43 -5.72
CA GLN A 236 15.71 -27.78 -4.47
C GLN A 236 14.61 -27.90 -3.41
N TRP A 237 13.35 -27.79 -3.81
CA TRP A 237 12.23 -28.04 -2.89
C TRP A 237 12.17 -29.47 -2.39
N ILE A 238 12.41 -30.49 -3.23
CA ILE A 238 12.50 -31.89 -2.80
C ILE A 238 13.58 -32.05 -1.73
N THR A 239 14.80 -31.54 -1.97
CA THR A 239 15.90 -31.61 -0.98
C THR A 239 15.54 -30.94 0.34
N ILE A 240 14.82 -29.82 0.30
CA ILE A 240 14.35 -29.13 1.50
C ILE A 240 13.30 -29.95 2.24
N LEU A 241 12.32 -30.51 1.51
CA LEU A 241 11.23 -31.29 2.11
C LEU A 241 11.72 -32.61 2.73
N GLU A 242 12.78 -33.22 2.19
CA GLU A 242 13.43 -34.42 2.74
C GLU A 242 14.33 -34.14 3.96
N ASN A 243 14.70 -32.88 4.20
CA ASN A 243 15.56 -32.52 5.32
C ASN A 243 14.76 -32.46 6.63
N GLU A 244 14.79 -33.55 7.41
CA GLU A 244 14.06 -33.67 8.69
C GLU A 244 14.47 -32.65 9.77
N GLU A 245 15.67 -32.06 9.69
CA GLU A 245 16.09 -31.00 10.63
C GLU A 245 15.41 -29.66 10.33
N LEU A 246 15.09 -29.42 9.05
CA LEU A 246 14.49 -28.19 8.56
C LEU A 246 12.97 -28.30 8.42
N THR A 247 12.49 -29.45 7.94
CA THR A 247 11.11 -29.72 7.57
C THR A 247 10.51 -30.75 8.52
N THR A 248 9.85 -30.25 9.56
CA THR A 248 9.26 -31.11 10.59
C THR A 248 8.00 -31.84 10.07
N PRO A 249 7.58 -32.94 10.72
CA PRO A 249 6.34 -33.62 10.37
C PRO A 249 5.09 -32.71 10.43
N GLU A 250 5.11 -31.70 11.30
CA GLU A 250 4.04 -30.71 11.38
C GLU A 250 4.00 -29.80 10.15
N ILE A 251 5.15 -29.36 9.65
CA ILE A 251 5.23 -28.56 8.42
C ILE A 251 4.71 -29.36 7.24
N ILE A 252 5.15 -30.62 7.07
CA ILE A 252 4.65 -31.50 6.01
C ILE A 252 3.13 -31.64 6.11
N LYS A 253 2.60 -31.90 7.30
CA LYS A 253 1.15 -32.04 7.52
C LYS A 253 0.39 -30.78 7.13
N VAL A 254 0.89 -29.60 7.48
CA VAL A 254 0.27 -28.32 7.11
C VAL A 254 0.32 -28.11 5.59
N LEU A 255 1.47 -28.35 4.94
CA LEU A 255 1.60 -28.17 3.49
C LEU A 255 0.70 -29.14 2.71
N LYS A 256 0.63 -30.41 3.11
CA LYS A 256 -0.30 -31.40 2.54
C LYS A 256 -1.74 -30.95 2.66
N PHE A 257 -2.14 -30.44 3.83
CA PHE A 257 -3.49 -29.92 4.02
C PHE A 257 -3.80 -28.72 3.11
N ILE A 258 -2.84 -27.80 2.91
CA ILE A 258 -3.03 -26.68 1.98
C ILE A 258 -3.23 -27.20 0.55
N HIS A 259 -2.44 -28.19 0.12
CA HIS A 259 -2.56 -28.80 -1.20
C HIS A 259 -3.92 -29.47 -1.41
N GLU A 260 -4.35 -30.28 -0.43
CA GLU A 260 -5.65 -30.97 -0.45
C GLU A 260 -6.85 -30.02 -0.54
N ASN A 261 -6.68 -28.76 -0.13
CA ASN A 261 -7.71 -27.71 -0.17
C ASN A 261 -7.53 -26.72 -1.33
N GLY A 262 -6.84 -27.14 -2.40
CA GLY A 262 -6.73 -26.35 -3.63
C GLY A 262 -5.60 -25.33 -3.61
N ASP A 263 -4.51 -25.63 -2.89
CA ASP A 263 -3.26 -24.87 -2.80
C ASP A 263 -3.36 -23.48 -2.14
N GLU A 264 -4.57 -23.08 -1.74
CA GLU A 264 -4.87 -21.78 -1.14
C GLU A 264 -5.37 -21.95 0.29
N ILE A 265 -4.92 -21.10 1.21
CA ILE A 265 -5.30 -21.17 2.62
C ILE A 265 -5.29 -19.80 3.30
N THR A 266 -6.11 -19.62 4.33
CA THR A 266 -5.92 -18.59 5.35
C THR A 266 -5.41 -19.21 6.65
N THR A 267 -4.69 -18.44 7.46
CA THR A 267 -4.25 -18.94 8.78
C THR A 267 -5.43 -19.20 9.72
N GLU A 268 -6.59 -18.61 9.46
CA GLU A 268 -7.85 -18.87 10.16
C GLU A 268 -8.40 -20.27 9.82
N GLU A 269 -8.29 -20.71 8.55
CA GLU A 269 -8.69 -22.06 8.14
C GLU A 269 -7.79 -23.13 8.76
N LEU A 270 -6.48 -22.87 8.86
CA LEU A 270 -5.56 -23.74 9.59
C LEU A 270 -5.93 -23.83 11.07
N ALA A 271 -6.26 -22.70 11.70
CA ALA A 271 -6.67 -22.66 13.09
C ALA A 271 -8.00 -23.39 13.35
N ASN A 272 -8.93 -23.33 12.40
CA ASN A 272 -10.20 -24.05 12.48
C ASN A 272 -10.02 -25.58 12.32
N GLN A 273 -9.00 -26.00 11.57
CA GLN A 273 -8.73 -27.41 11.31
C GLN A 273 -7.85 -28.08 12.39
N PHE A 274 -6.92 -27.33 12.97
CA PHE A 274 -5.89 -27.86 13.85
C PHE A 274 -5.98 -27.26 15.26
N LEU A 275 -5.04 -27.60 16.14
CA LEU A 275 -5.15 -27.34 17.59
C LEU A 275 -4.66 -25.96 18.03
N HIS A 276 -4.09 -25.17 17.11
CA HIS A 276 -3.47 -23.88 17.42
C HIS A 276 -4.21 -22.72 16.77
N ASP A 277 -3.92 -21.50 17.22
CA ASP A 277 -4.55 -20.29 16.70
C ASP A 277 -3.92 -19.78 15.38
N ARG A 278 -4.53 -18.74 14.79
CA ARG A 278 -4.06 -18.15 13.53
C ARG A 278 -2.62 -17.60 13.63
N GLU A 279 -2.21 -17.12 14.79
CA GLU A 279 -0.91 -16.47 15.00
C GLU A 279 0.20 -17.52 15.04
N TYR A 280 -0.08 -18.66 15.68
CA TYR A 280 0.79 -19.82 15.64
C TYR A 280 1.08 -20.27 14.20
N TYR A 281 0.04 -20.48 13.37
CA TYR A 281 0.24 -20.93 11.99
C TYR A 281 0.93 -19.88 11.11
N SER A 282 0.61 -18.60 11.30
CA SER A 282 1.33 -17.49 10.67
C SER A 282 2.82 -17.53 11.02
N SER A 283 3.15 -17.68 12.31
CA SER A 283 4.52 -17.72 12.81
C SER A 283 5.27 -18.97 12.33
N LEU A 284 4.63 -20.14 12.34
CA LEU A 284 5.18 -21.41 11.87
C LEU A 284 5.62 -21.29 10.40
N LEU A 285 4.71 -20.87 9.52
CA LEU A 285 4.98 -20.77 8.08
C LEU A 285 6.02 -19.69 7.76
N ARG A 286 5.96 -18.52 8.42
CA ARG A 286 6.96 -17.45 8.24
C ARG A 286 8.35 -17.87 8.71
N THR A 287 8.42 -18.60 9.82
CA THR A 287 9.68 -19.09 10.38
C THR A 287 10.29 -20.16 9.48
N TYR A 288 9.49 -21.12 9.03
CA TYR A 288 9.93 -22.13 8.08
C TYR A 288 10.43 -21.50 6.77
N ALA A 289 9.64 -20.60 6.17
CA ALA A 289 10.04 -19.85 4.97
C ALA A 289 11.38 -19.11 5.14
N ARG A 290 11.60 -18.47 6.29
CA ARG A 290 12.88 -17.81 6.60
C ARG A 290 14.03 -18.79 6.67
N ASN A 291 13.84 -19.95 7.29
CA ASN A 291 14.89 -20.94 7.44
C ASN A 291 15.24 -21.58 6.08
N VAL A 292 14.24 -21.91 5.26
CA VAL A 292 14.43 -22.37 3.88
C VAL A 292 15.19 -21.33 3.06
N ALA A 293 14.79 -20.06 3.13
CA ALA A 293 15.48 -19.00 2.41
C ALA A 293 16.93 -18.85 2.84
N ARG A 294 17.26 -19.04 4.12
CA ARG A 294 18.64 -19.01 4.60
C ARG A 294 19.46 -20.21 4.13
N GLU A 295 18.90 -21.41 4.21
CA GLU A 295 19.54 -22.65 3.75
C GLU A 295 19.86 -22.56 2.25
N MET A 296 18.96 -21.97 1.47
CA MET A 296 19.09 -21.79 0.03
C MET A 296 19.79 -20.48 -0.38
N GLU A 297 20.31 -19.70 0.58
CA GLU A 297 20.95 -18.40 0.35
C GLU A 297 20.10 -17.41 -0.48
N ARG A 298 18.77 -17.42 -0.28
CA ARG A 298 17.81 -16.54 -0.94
C ARG A 298 17.54 -15.28 -0.11
N GLY A 299 17.32 -14.16 -0.82
CA GLY A 299 16.95 -12.88 -0.21
C GLY A 299 15.50 -12.87 0.29
N ASN A 300 15.19 -11.94 1.20
CA ASN A 300 13.80 -11.65 1.54
C ASN A 300 13.19 -10.66 0.53
N PHE A 301 11.86 -10.68 0.43
CA PHE A 301 11.13 -9.70 -0.37
C PHE A 301 10.53 -8.65 0.57
N LYS A 302 11.05 -7.42 0.51
CA LYS A 302 10.59 -6.29 1.35
C LYS A 302 10.49 -6.64 2.85
N GLY A 303 11.47 -7.36 3.38
CA GLY A 303 11.49 -7.78 4.79
C GLY A 303 10.66 -9.02 5.10
N SER A 304 9.96 -9.60 4.12
CA SER A 304 9.15 -10.81 4.29
C SER A 304 9.81 -12.03 3.66
N TRP A 305 9.76 -13.17 4.38
CA TRP A 305 10.34 -14.44 3.96
C TRP A 305 9.33 -15.42 3.36
N TRP A 306 8.06 -15.33 3.77
CA TRP A 306 6.96 -16.14 3.23
C TRP A 306 6.86 -16.16 1.69
N PRO A 307 7.29 -15.11 0.93
CA PRO A 307 7.22 -15.16 -0.53
C PRO A 307 8.06 -16.26 -1.17
N ILE A 308 9.02 -16.88 -0.47
CA ILE A 308 9.73 -18.04 -1.00
C ILE A 308 8.81 -19.24 -1.22
N MET A 309 7.77 -19.39 -0.40
CA MET A 309 6.84 -20.52 -0.44
C MET A 309 5.51 -20.17 -1.08
N PHE A 310 5.08 -18.91 -0.93
CA PHE A 310 3.72 -18.50 -1.22
C PHE A 310 3.65 -17.25 -2.10
N ILE A 311 2.52 -17.12 -2.76
CA ILE A 311 1.98 -15.86 -3.28
C ILE A 311 0.85 -15.47 -2.31
N GLY A 312 0.63 -14.19 -2.04
CA GLY A 312 -0.34 -13.74 -1.03
C GLY A 312 -1.22 -12.60 -1.51
N ARG A 313 -2.47 -12.56 -1.03
CA ARG A 313 -3.43 -11.47 -1.26
C ARG A 313 -4.37 -11.30 -0.06
N ASN A 314 -5.00 -10.14 0.07
CA ASN A 314 -6.08 -9.98 1.05
C ASN A 314 -7.31 -10.80 0.60
N ALA A 315 -8.04 -11.36 1.57
CA ALA A 315 -9.34 -11.96 1.32
C ALA A 315 -10.37 -10.86 1.05
N ASN A 316 -11.36 -11.15 0.21
CA ASN A 316 -12.48 -10.26 -0.07
C ASN A 316 -13.84 -10.95 0.20
N GLU A 317 -14.92 -10.18 0.09
CA GLU A 317 -16.28 -10.67 0.35
C GLU A 317 -16.72 -11.80 -0.60
N MET A 318 -16.18 -11.84 -1.82
CA MET A 318 -16.50 -12.87 -2.82
C MET A 318 -15.81 -14.20 -2.54
N ASP A 319 -14.69 -14.20 -1.80
CA ASP A 319 -13.97 -15.41 -1.44
C ASP A 319 -14.80 -16.29 -0.50
N ASN A 320 -15.62 -15.69 0.37
CA ASN A 320 -16.45 -16.37 1.36
C ASN A 320 -15.62 -17.37 2.23
N ARG A 321 -14.41 -16.95 2.62
CA ARG A 321 -13.47 -17.71 3.46
C ARG A 321 -13.24 -16.96 4.79
N PRO A 322 -13.00 -17.68 5.89
CA PRO A 322 -12.64 -17.02 7.14
C PRO A 322 -11.20 -16.49 7.08
N GLY A 323 -10.94 -15.34 7.69
CA GLY A 323 -9.61 -14.70 7.74
C GLY A 323 -9.38 -13.62 6.69
N ASP A 324 -8.34 -12.80 6.89
CA ASP A 324 -8.18 -11.53 6.15
C ASP A 324 -7.14 -11.63 5.01
N TYR A 325 -6.40 -12.73 4.93
CA TYR A 325 -5.29 -12.90 3.98
C TYR A 325 -5.16 -14.35 3.52
N ILE A 326 -5.09 -14.54 2.21
CA ILE A 326 -5.05 -15.83 1.54
C ILE A 326 -3.65 -16.05 0.98
N TRP A 327 -3.07 -17.20 1.30
CA TRP A 327 -1.76 -17.67 0.88
C TRP A 327 -1.96 -18.76 -0.16
N ARG A 328 -1.34 -18.65 -1.32
CA ARG A 328 -1.30 -19.68 -2.37
C ARG A 328 0.08 -20.28 -2.45
N MET A 329 0.20 -21.60 -2.33
CA MET A 329 1.48 -22.29 -2.50
C MET A 329 2.00 -22.12 -3.92
N ARG A 330 3.32 -22.00 -4.03
CA ARG A 330 3.98 -21.90 -5.33
C ARG A 330 3.94 -23.22 -6.10
N PRO A 331 3.76 -23.20 -7.43
CA PRO A 331 3.68 -24.41 -8.25
C PRO A 331 4.87 -25.36 -8.05
N GLU A 332 6.10 -24.84 -7.98
CA GLU A 332 7.30 -25.64 -7.78
C GLU A 332 7.35 -26.36 -6.42
N LEU A 333 6.76 -25.76 -5.38
CA LEU A 333 6.63 -26.38 -4.06
C LEU A 333 5.53 -27.45 -4.07
N VAL A 334 4.41 -27.17 -4.73
CA VAL A 334 3.31 -28.14 -4.91
C VAL A 334 3.82 -29.38 -5.64
N GLU A 335 4.53 -29.21 -6.75
CA GLU A 335 5.10 -30.32 -7.53
C GLU A 335 6.11 -31.14 -6.72
N ALA A 336 6.95 -30.49 -5.91
CA ALA A 336 7.89 -31.17 -5.03
C ALA A 336 7.18 -31.97 -3.93
N LEU A 337 6.12 -31.41 -3.33
CA LEU A 337 5.32 -32.08 -2.31
C LEU A 337 4.62 -33.32 -2.87
N VAL A 338 4.07 -33.23 -4.09
CA VAL A 338 3.46 -34.37 -4.80
C VAL A 338 4.49 -35.44 -5.16
N ALA A 339 5.74 -35.05 -5.45
CA ALA A 339 6.81 -36.01 -5.71
C ALA A 339 7.19 -36.79 -4.44
N LEU A 340 7.29 -36.11 -3.29
CA LEU A 340 7.58 -36.72 -1.99
C LEU A 340 6.57 -37.83 -1.64
N ASP A 341 5.28 -37.59 -1.88
CA ASP A 341 4.21 -38.57 -1.61
C ASP A 341 4.28 -39.82 -2.49
N LYS A 342 4.92 -39.74 -3.66
CA LYS A 342 5.08 -40.89 -4.56
C LYS A 342 6.25 -41.79 -4.16
N ASP A 343 7.23 -41.26 -3.44
CA ASP A 343 8.37 -42.02 -2.92
C ASP A 343 8.06 -42.64 -1.53
N GLU A 344 6.95 -42.24 -0.88
CA GLU A 344 6.42 -42.84 0.36
C GLU A 344 5.51 -44.09 0.14
N LEU A 345 5.18 -44.43 -1.12
CA LEU A 345 4.35 -45.58 -1.55
C LEU A 345 5.18 -46.72 -2.15
#